data_AF-A0AA86PNS9-F1
#
_entry.id   AF-A0AA86PNS9-F1
#
_cell.length_a   1.000
_cell.length_b   1.000
_cell.length_c   1.000
_cell.angle_alpha   90.00
_cell.angle_beta   90.00
_cell.angle_gamma   90.00
#
_symmetry.space_group_name_H-M   'P 1'
#
loop_
_entity.id
_entity.type
_entity.pdbx_description
1 polymer ?
#
loop_
_entity_poly.entity_id
_entity_poly.type
_entity_poly.pdbx_seq_one_letter_code
_entity_poly.pdbx_strand_id
1 'polypeptide(L)'
;MSQIEEPAAQPIVTEWAAQYVDTSQFEYLITKLSELADIEKKNQKSSNYNSILLGQMYNELENKFWMKMEKDLEKIDSFYQSELKTGTKRVQEIKAIINSNKLNQQQNLAIVEENVTETYRGLDLLINYCQQNALQIRKLVRHWDANNPHTQLGSQVIKNKLAQHAFSEPDEIEGLKEKLEAALALLLDVNIKEAKNKLTKVYSPTSNIKKKAKMQASCGIAIGITAVLFLAYCQVMFEWPRTEDIKLTMTASSTLLLRTQFTISFLIICYGLLVKLCEHTHINYIYLFEIPQTDHVTGSAEILVIGLTYCGVRANFDFNKCLCNNCA
;
A
#
# COMPACT_ATOMS: atom_id res chain seq x y z
N MET A 1 -24.12 2.68 -17.12
CA MET A 1 -22.64 2.57 -17.00
C MET A 1 -22.33 2.01 -15.63
N SER A 2 -21.92 0.74 -15.53
CA SER A 2 -21.48 0.16 -14.26
C SER A 2 -20.17 0.83 -13.85
N GLN A 3 -20.15 1.46 -12.68
CA GLN A 3 -18.90 1.90 -12.05
C GLN A 3 -18.13 0.64 -11.69
N ILE A 4 -17.12 0.31 -12.49
CA ILE A 4 -16.09 -0.66 -12.11
C ILE A 4 -15.32 0.02 -10.97
N GLU A 5 -15.47 -0.48 -9.75
CA GLU A 5 -14.66 -0.03 -8.61
C GLU A 5 -13.18 -0.15 -9.00
N GLU A 6 -12.48 0.99 -9.09
CA GLU A 6 -11.04 0.99 -9.34
C GLU A 6 -10.34 0.44 -8.08
N PRO A 7 -9.54 -0.63 -8.19
CA PRO A 7 -8.82 -1.17 -7.04
C PRO A 7 -7.90 -0.10 -6.45
N ALA A 8 -7.78 -0.10 -5.12
CA ALA A 8 -6.91 0.83 -4.39
C ALA A 8 -5.48 0.79 -4.96
N ALA A 9 -4.87 1.96 -5.13
CA ALA A 9 -3.53 2.08 -5.69
C ALA A 9 -2.51 1.38 -4.79
N GLN A 10 -2.02 0.22 -5.23
CA GLN A 10 -0.90 -0.46 -4.61
C GLN A 10 0.40 0.30 -4.87
N PRO A 11 1.37 0.26 -3.93
CA PRO A 11 2.63 0.98 -4.07
C PRO A 11 3.45 0.46 -5.27
N ILE A 12 4.22 1.35 -5.88
CA ILE A 12 5.16 1.04 -6.97
C ILE A 12 6.25 0.11 -6.43
N VAL A 13 6.57 -0.93 -7.21
CA VAL A 13 7.73 -1.79 -6.93
C VAL A 13 8.99 -1.00 -7.26
N THR A 14 9.73 -0.59 -6.22
CA THR A 14 10.89 0.32 -6.33
C THR A 14 11.97 -0.21 -7.25
N GLU A 15 12.21 -1.53 -7.23
CA GLU A 15 13.18 -2.22 -8.09
C GLU A 15 12.86 -2.09 -9.58
N TRP A 16 11.58 -1.87 -9.93
CA TRP A 16 11.10 -1.81 -11.31
C TRP A 16 10.66 -0.40 -11.71
N ALA A 17 10.97 0.63 -10.91
CA ALA A 17 10.48 1.99 -11.11
C ALA A 17 10.70 2.53 -12.54
N ALA A 18 11.85 2.21 -13.17
CA ALA A 18 12.17 2.63 -14.54
C ALA A 18 11.30 1.97 -15.64
N GLN A 19 10.66 0.84 -15.32
CA GLN A 19 9.85 0.06 -16.26
C GLN A 19 8.40 0.55 -16.31
N TYR A 20 7.95 1.32 -15.31
CA TYR A 20 6.62 1.93 -15.32
C TYR A 20 6.48 3.00 -16.41
N VAL A 21 5.23 3.31 -16.79
CA VAL A 21 4.92 4.41 -17.71
C VAL A 21 5.44 5.74 -17.15
N ASP A 22 6.07 6.57 -18.00
CA ASP A 22 6.62 7.86 -17.58
C ASP A 22 5.54 8.94 -17.62
N THR A 23 4.76 9.05 -16.54
CA THR A 23 3.64 9.99 -16.45
C THR A 23 4.06 11.46 -16.63
N SER A 24 5.28 11.82 -16.21
CA SER A 24 5.76 13.21 -16.23
C SER A 24 5.85 13.78 -17.65
N GLN A 25 6.30 12.97 -18.60
CA GLN A 25 6.40 13.39 -20.00
C GLN A 25 5.02 13.56 -20.65
N PHE A 26 4.07 12.70 -20.31
CA PHE A 26 2.70 12.83 -20.80
C PHE A 26 1.99 14.05 -20.21
N GLU A 27 2.17 14.31 -18.92
CA GLU A 27 1.64 15.52 -18.27
C GLU A 27 2.19 16.80 -18.92
N TYR A 28 3.47 16.83 -19.28
CA TYR A 28 4.06 17.93 -20.03
C TYR A 28 3.38 18.13 -21.41
N LEU A 29 3.19 17.05 -22.18
CA LEU A 29 2.52 17.12 -23.49
C LEU A 29 1.07 17.58 -23.37
N ILE A 30 0.35 17.08 -22.37
CA ILE A 30 -1.04 17.47 -22.11
C ILE A 30 -1.12 18.95 -21.71
N THR A 31 -0.22 19.41 -20.84
CA THR A 31 -0.13 20.83 -20.44
C THR A 31 0.11 21.73 -21.65
N LYS A 32 1.04 21.34 -22.54
CA LYS A 32 1.31 22.07 -23.78
C LYS A 32 0.09 22.13 -24.71
N LEU A 33 -0.70 21.07 -24.75
CA LEU A 33 -1.93 21.04 -25.52
C LEU A 33 -3.00 21.98 -24.94
N SER A 34 -3.15 22.01 -23.60
CA SER A 34 -4.04 22.95 -22.93
C SER A 34 -3.62 24.41 -23.15
N GLU A 35 -2.32 24.70 -23.14
CA GLU A 35 -1.78 26.03 -23.49
C GLU A 35 -2.16 26.46 -24.92
N LEU A 36 -2.08 25.54 -25.90
CA LEU A 36 -2.50 25.82 -27.27
C LEU A 36 -4.00 26.10 -27.38
N ALA A 37 -4.83 25.34 -26.65
CA ALA A 37 -6.27 25.57 -26.60
C ALA A 37 -6.64 26.95 -26.04
N ASP A 38 -5.89 27.43 -25.05
CA ASP A 38 -6.08 28.78 -24.51
C ASP A 38 -5.63 29.87 -25.48
N ILE A 39 -4.54 29.64 -26.24
CA ILE A 39 -4.09 30.55 -27.30
C ILE A 39 -5.14 30.63 -28.42
N GLU A 40 -5.69 29.50 -28.84
CA GLU A 40 -6.72 29.44 -29.87
C GLU A 40 -7.98 30.20 -29.46
N LYS A 41 -8.49 30.00 -28.23
CA LYS A 41 -9.63 30.76 -27.69
C LYS A 41 -9.38 32.26 -27.69
N LYS A 42 -8.17 32.71 -27.31
CA LYS A 42 -7.79 34.13 -27.31
C LYS A 42 -7.70 34.71 -28.73
N ASN A 43 -7.34 33.88 -29.71
CA ASN A 43 -7.09 34.27 -31.10
C ASN A 43 -8.28 34.05 -32.05
N GLN A 44 -9.49 33.76 -31.56
CA GLN A 44 -10.70 33.52 -32.38
C GLN A 44 -11.09 34.68 -33.34
N LYS A 45 -10.45 35.85 -33.26
CA LYS A 45 -10.62 36.99 -34.19
C LYS A 45 -9.51 37.12 -35.25
N SER A 46 -8.54 36.21 -35.29
CA SER A 46 -7.31 36.33 -36.08
C SER A 46 -7.36 35.57 -37.42
N SER A 47 -6.54 36.00 -38.37
CA SER A 47 -6.41 35.53 -39.76
C SER A 47 -6.30 34.00 -39.93
N ASN A 48 -6.80 33.50 -41.07
CA ASN A 48 -6.78 32.10 -41.54
C ASN A 48 -5.38 31.45 -41.58
N TYR A 49 -4.30 32.22 -41.51
CA TYR A 49 -2.93 31.70 -41.42
C TYR A 49 -2.61 31.13 -40.03
N ASN A 50 -3.14 31.76 -38.97
CA ASN A 50 -2.87 31.32 -37.59
C ASN A 50 -3.58 30.01 -37.26
N SER A 51 -4.74 29.73 -37.85
CA SER A 51 -5.46 28.46 -37.67
C SER A 51 -4.70 27.28 -38.28
N ILE A 52 -4.06 27.46 -39.44
CA ILE A 52 -3.25 26.40 -40.08
C ILE A 52 -2.03 26.05 -39.22
N LEU A 53 -1.30 27.05 -38.72
CA LEU A 53 -0.13 26.83 -37.87
C LEU A 53 -0.51 26.16 -36.54
N LEU A 54 -1.59 26.60 -35.89
CA LEU A 54 -2.13 25.97 -34.69
C LEU A 54 -2.50 24.50 -34.94
N GLY A 55 -3.16 24.19 -36.06
CA GLY A 55 -3.48 22.82 -36.45
C GLY A 55 -2.23 21.94 -36.64
N GLN A 56 -1.16 22.48 -37.21
CA GLN A 56 0.12 21.76 -37.32
C GLN A 56 0.73 21.45 -35.95
N MET A 57 0.68 22.41 -35.01
CA MET A 57 1.20 22.22 -33.66
C MET A 57 0.39 21.18 -32.86
N TYR A 58 -0.94 21.17 -32.98
CA TYR A 58 -1.78 20.13 -32.37
C TYR A 58 -1.41 18.74 -32.90
N ASN A 59 -1.33 18.59 -34.23
CA ASN A 59 -0.96 17.32 -34.85
C ASN A 59 0.45 16.85 -34.42
N GLU A 60 1.40 17.76 -34.26
CA GLU A 60 2.74 17.42 -33.78
C GLU A 60 2.72 16.91 -32.33
N LEU A 61 1.98 17.57 -31.44
CA LEU A 61 1.84 17.14 -30.04
C LEU A 61 1.10 15.81 -29.94
N GLU A 62 0.03 15.63 -30.71
CA GLU A 62 -0.72 14.38 -30.77
C GLU A 62 0.16 13.22 -31.25
N ASN A 63 0.91 13.41 -32.34
CA ASN A 63 1.83 12.40 -32.84
C ASN A 63 2.91 12.06 -31.80
N LYS A 64 3.46 13.06 -31.09
CA LYS A 64 4.42 12.82 -29.99
C LYS A 64 3.80 12.04 -28.85
N PHE A 65 2.57 12.37 -28.44
CA PHE A 65 1.86 11.68 -27.38
C PHE A 65 1.65 10.21 -27.72
N TRP A 66 1.07 9.90 -28.89
CA TRP A 66 0.76 8.53 -29.26
C TRP A 66 2.01 7.69 -29.56
N MET A 67 3.03 8.27 -30.19
CA MET A 67 4.30 7.59 -30.41
C MET A 67 4.99 7.23 -29.10
N LYS A 68 4.96 8.13 -28.11
CA LYS A 68 5.50 7.87 -26.77
C LYS A 68 4.66 6.84 -26.02
N MET A 69 3.33 6.88 -26.14
CA MET A 69 2.42 5.89 -25.56
C MET A 69 2.70 4.48 -26.11
N GLU A 70 2.89 4.36 -27.41
CA GLU A 70 3.23 3.09 -28.07
C GLU A 70 4.58 2.56 -27.60
N LYS A 71 5.59 3.42 -27.52
CA LYS A 71 6.90 3.06 -26.97
C LYS A 71 6.83 2.58 -25.52
N ASP A 72 6.04 3.25 -24.68
CA ASP A 72 5.89 2.84 -23.28
C ASP A 72 5.09 1.54 -23.15
N LEU A 73 4.07 1.31 -23.99
CA LEU A 73 3.34 0.03 -24.07
C LEU A 73 4.28 -1.13 -24.44
N GLU A 74 5.09 -0.96 -25.48
CA GLU A 74 6.08 -1.98 -25.91
C GLU A 74 7.12 -2.26 -24.82
N LYS A 75 7.61 -1.20 -24.15
CA LYS A 75 8.54 -1.33 -23.02
C LYS A 75 7.92 -2.17 -21.89
N ILE A 76 6.68 -1.85 -21.51
CA ILE A 76 5.97 -2.53 -20.43
C ILE A 76 5.73 -3.99 -20.77
N ASP A 77 5.26 -4.27 -22.00
CA ASP A 77 4.97 -5.62 -22.46
C ASP A 77 6.26 -6.46 -22.60
N SER A 78 7.35 -5.89 -23.12
CA SER A 78 8.64 -6.56 -23.20
C SER A 78 9.20 -6.93 -21.82
N PHE A 79 9.11 -6.02 -20.86
CA PHE A 79 9.51 -6.30 -19.47
C PHE A 79 8.65 -7.39 -18.85
N TYR A 80 7.32 -7.29 -19.01
CA TYR A 80 6.37 -8.31 -18.55
C TYR A 80 6.70 -9.70 -19.09
N GLN A 81 6.92 -9.82 -20.40
CA GLN A 81 7.26 -11.10 -21.04
C GLN A 81 8.59 -11.67 -20.54
N SER A 82 9.58 -10.82 -20.29
CA SER A 82 10.87 -11.24 -19.73
C SER A 82 10.72 -11.80 -18.30
N GLU A 83 9.97 -11.10 -17.45
CA GLU A 83 9.72 -11.55 -16.07
C GLU A 83 8.82 -12.78 -16.02
N LEU A 84 7.80 -12.87 -16.88
CA LEU A 84 6.94 -14.04 -17.00
C LEU A 84 7.73 -15.29 -17.40
N LYS A 85 8.66 -15.16 -18.35
CA LYS A 85 9.56 -16.24 -18.75
C LYS A 85 10.48 -16.67 -17.60
N THR A 86 11.00 -15.71 -16.85
CA THR A 86 11.83 -15.97 -15.67
C THR A 86 11.04 -16.70 -14.58
N GLY A 87 9.82 -16.22 -14.28
CA GLY A 87 8.88 -16.87 -13.36
C GLY A 87 8.54 -18.29 -13.80
N THR A 88 8.21 -18.49 -15.08
CA THR A 88 7.90 -19.81 -15.65
C THR A 88 9.05 -20.79 -15.47
N LYS A 89 10.29 -20.35 -15.75
CA LYS A 89 11.49 -21.18 -15.57
C LYS A 89 11.67 -21.59 -14.10
N ARG A 90 11.54 -20.65 -13.16
CA ARG A 90 11.64 -20.93 -11.72
C ARG A 90 10.57 -21.92 -11.25
N VAL A 91 9.32 -21.76 -11.70
CA VAL A 91 8.23 -22.70 -11.38
C VAL A 91 8.54 -24.11 -11.88
N GLN A 92 9.10 -24.24 -13.09
CA GLN A 92 9.50 -25.54 -13.65
C GLN A 92 10.65 -26.18 -12.86
N GLU A 93 11.66 -25.39 -12.48
CA GLU A 93 12.79 -25.83 -11.67
C GLU A 93 12.33 -26.33 -10.29
N ILE A 94 11.47 -25.56 -9.62
CA ILE A 94 10.86 -25.94 -8.33
C ILE A 94 10.10 -27.27 -8.46
N LYS A 95 9.26 -27.42 -9.49
CA LYS A 95 8.52 -28.66 -9.73
C LYS A 95 9.45 -29.84 -9.99
N ALA A 96 10.51 -29.65 -10.76
CA ALA A 96 11.49 -30.69 -11.02
C ALA A 96 12.22 -31.12 -9.73
N ILE A 97 12.59 -30.18 -8.87
CA ILE A 97 13.22 -30.46 -7.58
C ILE A 97 12.29 -31.30 -6.70
N ILE A 98 11.03 -30.88 -6.57
CA ILE A 98 10.02 -31.57 -5.75
C ILE A 98 9.77 -33.00 -6.26
N ASN A 99 9.59 -33.17 -7.57
CA ASN A 99 9.33 -34.48 -8.18
C ASN A 99 10.54 -35.43 -8.15
N SER A 100 11.76 -34.90 -8.08
CA SER A 100 12.99 -35.70 -8.14
C SER A 100 13.32 -36.46 -6.84
N ASN A 101 12.48 -36.40 -5.80
CA ASN A 101 12.69 -37.02 -4.48
C ASN A 101 14.07 -36.71 -3.84
N LYS A 102 14.74 -35.62 -4.24
CA LYS A 102 16.02 -35.19 -3.66
C LYS A 102 15.89 -34.54 -2.27
N LEU A 103 14.70 -34.56 -1.69
CA LEU A 103 14.33 -33.87 -0.44
C LEU A 103 14.64 -34.69 0.83
N ASN A 104 15.71 -35.49 0.84
CA ASN A 104 16.07 -36.37 1.97
C ASN A 104 16.68 -35.63 3.18
N GLN A 105 16.70 -34.30 3.22
CA GLN A 105 17.19 -33.52 4.36
C GLN A 105 16.25 -32.34 4.65
N GLN A 106 15.91 -32.13 5.93
CA GLN A 106 15.07 -31.02 6.40
C GLN A 106 15.59 -29.63 5.97
N GLN A 107 16.92 -29.48 5.83
CA GLN A 107 17.53 -28.25 5.28
C GLN A 107 17.15 -28.00 3.81
N ASN A 108 17.03 -29.06 3.00
CA ASN A 108 16.62 -28.92 1.59
C ASN A 108 15.13 -28.54 1.49
N LEU A 109 14.28 -29.01 2.41
CA LEU A 109 12.86 -28.63 2.45
C LEU A 109 12.67 -27.14 2.73
N ALA A 110 13.40 -26.59 3.70
CA ALA A 110 13.34 -25.17 4.04
C ALA A 110 13.76 -24.28 2.86
N ILE A 111 14.84 -24.64 2.16
CA ILE A 111 15.32 -23.92 0.97
C ILE A 111 14.28 -23.97 -0.16
N VAL A 112 13.66 -25.14 -0.40
CA VAL A 112 12.61 -25.24 -1.43
C VAL A 112 11.37 -24.43 -1.04
N GLU A 113 10.96 -24.44 0.23
CA GLU A 113 9.84 -23.62 0.71
C GLU A 113 10.12 -22.13 0.55
N GLU A 114 11.33 -21.68 0.87
CA GLU A 114 11.78 -20.31 0.67
C GLU A 114 11.74 -19.93 -0.82
N ASN A 115 12.28 -20.76 -1.70
CA ASN A 115 12.25 -20.55 -3.15
C ASN A 115 10.82 -20.48 -3.72
N VAL A 116 9.92 -21.35 -3.25
CA VAL A 116 8.50 -21.30 -3.62
C VAL A 116 7.88 -19.98 -3.18
N THR A 117 8.14 -19.56 -1.94
CA THR A 117 7.59 -18.33 -1.37
C THR A 117 8.12 -17.10 -2.10
N GLU A 118 9.42 -17.05 -2.40
CA GLU A 118 10.03 -15.95 -3.13
C GLU A 118 9.52 -15.88 -4.57
N THR A 119 9.38 -17.02 -5.24
CA THR A 119 8.85 -17.07 -6.61
C THR A 119 7.39 -16.63 -6.62
N TYR A 120 6.56 -17.10 -5.68
CA TYR A 120 5.17 -16.68 -5.54
C TYR A 120 5.07 -15.16 -5.31
N ARG A 121 5.95 -14.61 -4.46
CA ARG A 121 6.07 -13.16 -4.25
C ARG A 121 6.42 -12.42 -5.52
N GLY A 122 7.38 -12.91 -6.30
CA GLY A 122 7.77 -12.31 -7.58
C GLY A 122 6.60 -12.23 -8.56
N LEU A 123 5.76 -13.28 -8.61
CA LEU A 123 4.54 -13.31 -9.43
C LEU A 123 3.49 -12.29 -8.95
N ASP A 124 3.31 -12.12 -7.63
CA ASP A 124 2.41 -11.10 -7.07
C ASP A 124 2.86 -9.68 -7.41
N LEU A 125 4.17 -9.42 -7.31
CA LEU A 125 4.74 -8.13 -7.72
C LEU A 125 4.48 -7.88 -9.21
N LEU A 126 4.59 -8.90 -10.05
CA LEU A 126 4.34 -8.80 -11.49
C LEU A 126 2.86 -8.50 -11.80
N ILE A 127 1.91 -9.13 -11.08
CA ILE A 127 0.48 -8.79 -11.17
C ILE A 127 0.25 -7.31 -10.82
N ASN A 128 0.83 -6.85 -9.71
CA ASN A 128 0.71 -5.44 -9.31
C ASN A 128 1.30 -4.51 -10.37
N TYR A 129 2.47 -4.82 -10.90
CA TYR A 129 3.10 -4.07 -11.99
C TYR A 129 2.17 -3.94 -13.21
N CYS A 130 1.54 -5.03 -13.67
CA CYS A 130 0.59 -5.02 -14.77
C CYS A 130 -0.62 -4.11 -14.48
N GLN A 131 -1.22 -4.27 -13.29
CA GLN A 131 -2.40 -3.51 -12.88
C GLN A 131 -2.12 -2.01 -12.79
N GLN A 132 -0.98 -1.62 -12.19
CA GLN A 132 -0.59 -0.22 -12.05
C GLN A 132 -0.34 0.44 -13.40
N ASN A 133 0.41 -0.22 -14.29
CA ASN A 133 0.67 0.32 -15.62
C ASN A 133 -0.62 0.49 -16.44
N ALA A 134 -1.49 -0.53 -16.44
CA ALA A 134 -2.79 -0.44 -17.12
C ALA A 134 -3.66 0.71 -16.55
N LEU A 135 -3.66 0.89 -15.23
CA LEU A 135 -4.39 1.98 -14.58
C LEU A 135 -3.81 3.36 -14.96
N GLN A 136 -2.49 3.53 -14.90
CA GLN A 136 -1.82 4.80 -15.22
C GLN A 136 -2.04 5.18 -16.69
N ILE A 137 -1.91 4.23 -17.61
CA ILE A 137 -2.19 4.45 -19.05
C ILE A 137 -3.65 4.89 -19.27
N ARG A 138 -4.62 4.22 -18.64
CA ARG A 138 -6.03 4.64 -18.72
C ARG A 138 -6.25 6.05 -18.18
N LYS A 139 -5.60 6.42 -17.07
CA LYS A 139 -5.68 7.77 -16.49
C LYS A 139 -5.09 8.82 -17.43
N LEU A 140 -3.91 8.56 -17.99
CA LEU A 140 -3.24 9.45 -18.94
C LEU A 140 -4.10 9.71 -20.18
N VAL A 141 -4.70 8.66 -20.76
CA VAL A 141 -5.56 8.80 -21.94
C VAL A 141 -6.88 9.52 -21.61
N ARG A 142 -7.49 9.25 -20.45
CA ARG A 142 -8.65 10.04 -19.99
C ARG A 142 -8.29 11.52 -19.82
N HIS A 143 -7.09 11.81 -19.30
CA HIS A 143 -6.62 13.19 -19.14
C HIS A 143 -6.34 13.85 -20.49
N TRP A 144 -5.80 13.09 -21.46
CA TRP A 144 -5.66 13.54 -22.85
C TRP A 144 -7.01 13.88 -23.48
N ASP A 145 -7.97 12.95 -23.45
CA ASP A 145 -9.31 13.14 -24.05
C ASP A 145 -10.06 14.34 -23.42
N ALA A 146 -9.87 14.58 -22.12
CA ALA A 146 -10.46 15.72 -21.44
C ALA A 146 -9.87 17.07 -21.88
N ASN A 147 -8.59 17.10 -22.23
CA ASN A 147 -7.89 18.33 -22.66
C ASN A 147 -7.89 18.51 -24.18
N ASN A 148 -8.16 17.45 -24.96
CA ASN A 148 -8.23 17.49 -26.41
C ASN A 148 -9.64 17.18 -26.92
N PRO A 149 -10.54 18.19 -27.01
CA PRO A 149 -11.92 17.99 -27.42
C PRO A 149 -12.07 17.55 -28.88
N HIS A 150 -11.02 17.68 -29.70
CA HIS A 150 -11.03 17.27 -31.11
C HIS A 150 -10.80 15.76 -31.30
N THR A 151 -10.35 15.06 -30.26
CA THR A 151 -9.95 13.64 -30.34
C THR A 151 -10.64 12.81 -29.25
N GLN A 152 -11.98 12.76 -29.23
CA GLN A 152 -12.75 11.99 -28.22
C GLN A 152 -12.66 10.45 -28.37
N LEU A 153 -11.66 9.92 -29.09
CA LEU A 153 -11.52 8.49 -29.39
C LEU A 153 -10.34 7.83 -28.68
N GLY A 154 -9.48 8.58 -27.96
CA GLY A 154 -8.29 8.04 -27.32
C GLY A 154 -8.58 6.89 -26.35
N SER A 155 -9.59 7.05 -25.48
CA SER A 155 -9.98 6.02 -24.52
C SER A 155 -10.48 4.72 -25.18
N GLN A 156 -11.09 4.79 -26.36
CA GLN A 156 -11.52 3.60 -27.09
C GLN A 156 -10.32 2.93 -27.79
N VAL A 157 -9.45 3.73 -28.42
CA VAL A 157 -8.23 3.26 -29.07
C VAL A 157 -7.33 2.53 -28.06
N ILE A 158 -7.10 3.14 -26.88
CA ILE A 158 -6.24 2.53 -25.87
C ILE A 158 -6.84 1.27 -25.26
N LYS A 159 -8.18 1.20 -25.13
CA LYS A 159 -8.85 -0.01 -24.64
C LYS A 159 -8.57 -1.19 -25.58
N ASN A 160 -8.67 -0.96 -26.89
CA ASN A 160 -8.40 -1.98 -27.89
C ASN A 160 -6.90 -2.33 -27.96
N LYS A 161 -6.00 -1.34 -27.88
CA LYS A 161 -4.55 -1.58 -27.85
C LYS A 161 -4.13 -2.34 -26.59
N LEU A 162 -4.60 -1.97 -25.39
CA LEU A 162 -4.29 -2.69 -24.16
C LEU A 162 -4.70 -4.16 -24.22
N ALA A 163 -5.87 -4.46 -24.79
CA ALA A 163 -6.32 -5.85 -24.96
C ALA A 163 -5.45 -6.67 -25.93
N GLN A 164 -4.61 -6.04 -26.76
CA GLN A 164 -3.66 -6.73 -27.63
C GLN A 164 -2.35 -7.09 -26.91
N HIS A 165 -2.07 -6.46 -25.76
CA HIS A 165 -0.84 -6.70 -25.00
C HIS A 165 -1.07 -7.75 -23.91
N ALA A 166 -0.10 -8.64 -23.76
CA ALA A 166 -0.22 -9.77 -22.84
C ALA A 166 -0.24 -9.35 -21.37
N PHE A 167 0.36 -8.21 -21.03
CA PHE A 167 0.34 -7.70 -19.65
C PHE A 167 -1.05 -7.25 -19.18
N SER A 168 -2.02 -7.04 -20.09
CA SER A 168 -3.36 -6.54 -19.73
C SER A 168 -4.23 -7.59 -19.03
N GLU A 169 -4.04 -8.87 -19.34
CA GLU A 169 -4.77 -10.00 -18.76
C GLU A 169 -3.76 -11.01 -18.21
N PRO A 170 -3.38 -10.92 -16.91
CA PRO A 170 -2.32 -11.72 -16.32
C PRO A 170 -2.74 -13.18 -15.99
N ASP A 171 -3.61 -13.79 -16.80
CA ASP A 171 -4.15 -15.14 -16.60
C ASP A 171 -3.03 -16.20 -16.54
N GLU A 172 -1.97 -16.01 -17.32
CA GLU A 172 -0.79 -16.89 -17.29
C GLU A 172 -0.08 -16.86 -15.93
N ILE A 173 -0.03 -15.69 -15.27
CA ILE A 173 0.58 -15.55 -13.95
C ILE A 173 -0.24 -16.31 -12.91
N GLU A 174 -1.56 -16.21 -12.98
CA GLU A 174 -2.47 -16.95 -12.10
C GLU A 174 -2.27 -18.46 -12.26
N GLY A 175 -2.17 -18.96 -13.50
CA GLY A 175 -1.85 -20.35 -13.77
C GLY A 175 -0.47 -20.80 -13.24
N LEU A 176 0.54 -19.92 -13.20
CA LEU A 176 1.82 -20.21 -12.54
C LEU A 176 1.70 -20.26 -11.01
N LYS A 177 0.91 -19.37 -10.42
CA LYS A 177 0.64 -19.37 -8.97
C LYS A 177 -0.08 -20.64 -8.53
N GLU A 178 -1.11 -21.07 -9.27
CA GLU A 178 -1.79 -22.34 -8.99
C GLU A 178 -0.84 -23.55 -9.06
N LYS A 179 0.08 -23.54 -10.04
CA LYS A 179 1.12 -24.57 -10.16
C LYS A 179 2.07 -24.60 -8.96
N LEU A 180 2.40 -23.45 -8.38
CA LEU A 180 3.22 -23.34 -7.15
C LEU A 180 2.43 -23.75 -5.92
N GLU A 181 1.16 -23.36 -5.81
CA GLU A 181 0.26 -23.76 -4.71
C GLU A 181 0.11 -25.28 -4.65
N ALA A 182 -0.10 -25.92 -5.81
CA ALA A 182 -0.14 -27.37 -5.92
C ALA A 182 1.21 -28.03 -5.60
N ALA A 183 2.33 -27.44 -6.03
CA ALA A 183 3.66 -27.95 -5.73
C ALA A 183 3.98 -27.88 -4.22
N LEU A 184 3.60 -26.79 -3.56
CA LEU A 184 3.78 -26.63 -2.12
C LEU A 184 2.86 -27.56 -1.32
N ALA A 185 1.62 -27.76 -1.78
CA ALA A 185 0.69 -28.72 -1.19
C ALA A 185 1.28 -30.14 -1.18
N LEU A 186 1.89 -30.56 -2.29
CA LEU A 186 2.61 -31.83 -2.39
C LEU A 186 3.85 -31.89 -1.50
N LEU A 187 4.62 -30.79 -1.41
CA LEU A 187 5.83 -30.72 -0.58
C LEU A 187 5.52 -30.89 0.91
N LEU A 188 4.45 -30.24 1.38
CA LEU A 188 4.09 -30.19 2.80
C LEU A 188 3.06 -31.26 3.20
N ASP A 189 2.58 -32.06 2.25
CA ASP A 189 1.48 -33.01 2.43
C ASP A 189 0.22 -32.35 3.04
N VAL A 190 -0.14 -31.18 2.52
CA VAL A 190 -1.31 -30.40 2.95
C VAL A 190 -2.26 -30.14 1.78
N ASN A 191 -3.49 -29.72 2.08
CA ASN A 191 -4.43 -29.30 1.04
C ASN A 191 -3.95 -28.02 0.34
N ILE A 192 -4.22 -27.88 -0.96
CA ILE A 192 -3.95 -26.69 -1.78
C ILE A 192 -4.46 -25.41 -1.10
N LYS A 193 -5.64 -25.44 -0.47
CA LYS A 193 -6.19 -24.28 0.25
C LYS A 193 -5.30 -23.84 1.42
N GLU A 194 -4.68 -24.78 2.12
CA GLU A 194 -3.77 -24.50 3.23
C GLU A 194 -2.43 -23.99 2.73
N ALA A 195 -1.89 -24.57 1.65
CA ALA A 195 -0.68 -24.09 0.97
C ALA A 195 -0.86 -22.64 0.47
N LYS A 196 -1.99 -22.34 -0.17
CA LYS A 196 -2.36 -20.98 -0.59
C LYS A 196 -2.44 -20.01 0.59
N ASN A 197 -3.08 -20.42 1.68
CA ASN A 197 -3.15 -19.61 2.90
C ASN A 197 -1.77 -19.36 3.50
N LYS A 198 -0.84 -20.32 3.43
CA LYS A 198 0.53 -20.16 3.91
C LYS A 198 1.27 -19.13 3.06
N LEU A 199 1.21 -19.24 1.74
CA LEU A 199 1.86 -18.31 0.80
C LEU A 199 1.32 -16.89 0.91
N THR A 200 0.01 -16.73 0.99
CA THR A 200 -0.65 -15.42 1.11
C THR A 200 -0.44 -14.77 2.48
N LYS A 201 -0.35 -15.53 3.58
CA LYS A 201 -0.08 -15.00 4.92
C LYS A 201 1.32 -14.43 5.08
N VAL A 202 2.31 -15.00 4.39
CA VAL A 202 3.69 -14.45 4.39
C VAL A 202 3.69 -13.02 3.82
N TYR A 203 2.75 -12.70 2.92
CA TYR A 203 2.61 -11.39 2.28
C TYR A 203 1.58 -10.44 2.94
N SER A 204 1.02 -10.79 4.10
CA SER A 204 0.32 -9.80 4.95
C SER A 204 1.26 -9.34 6.06
N PRO A 205 2.21 -8.42 5.79
CA PRO A 205 2.97 -7.77 6.86
C PRO A 205 1.99 -7.10 7.83
N THR A 206 0.81 -6.69 7.36
CA THR A 206 -0.29 -6.17 8.18
C THR A 206 -0.76 -7.11 9.29
N SER A 207 -0.80 -8.43 9.08
CA SER A 207 -1.28 -9.35 10.11
C SER A 207 -0.25 -9.57 11.23
N ASN A 208 1.03 -9.71 10.85
CA ASN A 208 2.12 -9.92 11.80
C ASN A 208 2.54 -8.61 12.47
N ILE A 209 2.52 -7.47 11.78
CA ILE A 209 2.77 -6.14 12.35
C ILE A 209 1.65 -5.79 13.33
N LYS A 210 0.37 -5.98 13.00
CA LYS A 210 -0.74 -5.73 13.95
C LYS A 210 -0.65 -6.61 15.18
N LYS A 211 -0.30 -7.89 15.01
CA LYS A 211 -0.11 -8.82 16.14
C LYS A 211 1.10 -8.41 17.00
N LYS A 212 2.22 -8.02 16.38
CA LYS A 212 3.43 -7.54 17.08
C LYS A 212 3.19 -6.20 17.78
N ALA A 213 2.54 -5.24 17.15
CA ALA A 213 2.20 -3.94 17.71
C ALA A 213 1.25 -4.09 18.92
N LYS A 214 0.23 -4.93 18.80
CA LYS A 214 -0.67 -5.26 19.93
C LYS A 214 0.08 -5.91 21.09
N MET A 215 1.01 -6.82 20.80
CA MET A 215 1.83 -7.48 21.81
C MET A 215 2.80 -6.49 22.49
N GLN A 216 3.47 -5.65 21.73
CA GLN A 216 4.38 -4.61 22.24
C GLN A 216 3.63 -3.58 23.10
N ALA A 217 2.45 -3.12 22.66
CA ALA A 217 1.59 -2.24 23.46
C ALA A 217 1.19 -2.90 24.78
N SER A 218 0.75 -4.17 24.76
CA SER A 218 0.38 -4.92 25.96
C SER A 218 1.54 -5.11 26.95
N CYS A 219 2.76 -5.31 26.43
CA CYS A 219 3.96 -5.43 27.25
C CYS A 219 4.31 -4.09 27.91
N GLY A 220 4.23 -2.98 27.19
CA GLY A 220 4.44 -1.63 27.73
C GLY A 220 3.48 -1.30 28.88
N ILE A 221 2.21 -1.68 28.76
CA ILE A 221 1.21 -1.50 29.83
C ILE A 221 1.53 -2.36 31.05
N ALA A 222 1.88 -3.63 30.84
CA ALA A 222 2.24 -4.52 31.94
C ALA A 222 3.44 -3.96 32.72
N ILE A 223 4.45 -3.45 32.02
CA ILE A 223 5.63 -2.81 32.64
C ILE A 223 5.22 -1.53 33.38
N GLY A 224 4.41 -0.65 32.77
CA GLY A 224 3.96 0.59 33.38
C GLY A 224 3.14 0.39 34.65
N ILE A 225 2.13 -0.51 34.62
CA ILE A 225 1.32 -0.86 35.79
C ILE A 225 2.19 -1.51 36.87
N THR A 226 3.09 -2.43 36.49
CA THR A 226 3.98 -3.10 37.45
C THR A 226 4.91 -2.10 38.13
N ALA A 227 5.46 -1.12 37.40
CA ALA A 227 6.30 -0.08 37.98
C ALA A 227 5.54 0.78 39.00
N VAL A 228 4.31 1.20 38.68
CA VAL A 228 3.47 1.98 39.62
C VAL A 228 3.11 1.17 40.85
N LEU A 229 2.69 -0.10 40.69
CA LEU A 229 2.38 -0.99 41.80
C LEU A 229 3.60 -1.29 42.67
N PHE A 230 4.78 -1.49 42.05
CA PHE A 230 6.04 -1.69 42.77
C PHE A 230 6.42 -0.48 43.60
N LEU A 231 6.30 0.73 43.06
CA LEU A 231 6.56 1.97 43.80
C LEU A 231 5.56 2.18 44.95
N ALA A 232 4.27 1.90 44.72
CA ALA A 232 3.25 1.92 45.77
C ALA A 232 3.55 0.91 46.87
N TYR A 233 3.98 -0.31 46.50
CA TYR A 233 4.40 -1.34 47.44
C TYR A 233 5.63 -0.93 48.25
N CYS A 234 6.66 -0.36 47.60
CA CYS A 234 7.82 0.19 48.30
C CYS A 234 7.40 1.27 49.30
N GLN A 235 6.50 2.18 48.91
CA GLN A 235 6.00 3.22 49.81
C GLN A 235 5.30 2.61 51.04
N VAL A 236 4.40 1.65 50.83
CA VAL A 236 3.74 0.94 51.95
C VAL A 236 4.77 0.25 52.83
N MET A 237 5.72 -0.51 52.26
CA MET A 237 6.73 -1.23 53.05
C MET A 237 7.63 -0.32 53.90
N PHE A 238 7.97 0.88 53.41
CA PHE A 238 8.82 1.82 54.14
C PHE A 238 8.06 2.70 55.13
N GLU A 239 6.78 3.02 54.87
CA GLU A 239 5.96 3.89 55.74
C GLU A 239 5.15 3.11 56.79
N TRP A 240 4.78 1.84 56.51
CA TRP A 240 4.00 0.98 57.41
C TRP A 240 4.61 0.79 58.82
N PRO A 241 5.94 0.66 59.00
CA PRO A 241 6.52 0.49 60.34
C PRO A 241 6.53 1.78 61.17
N ARG A 242 6.16 2.94 60.62
CA ARG A 242 6.48 4.25 61.19
C ARG A 242 5.30 5.06 61.75
N THR A 243 4.04 4.72 61.47
CA THR A 243 2.90 5.55 61.93
C THR A 243 1.61 4.74 62.13
N GLU A 244 0.91 4.98 63.25
CA GLU A 244 -0.39 4.36 63.59
C GLU A 244 -1.60 4.99 62.86
N ASP A 245 -1.47 6.21 62.30
CA ASP A 245 -2.52 6.88 61.52
C ASP A 245 -2.12 7.04 60.04
N ILE A 246 -2.44 6.04 59.22
CA ILE A 246 -2.09 6.04 57.79
C ILE A 246 -3.09 6.91 57.01
N LYS A 247 -2.81 8.21 56.89
CA LYS A 247 -3.29 8.99 55.74
C LYS A 247 -2.33 8.74 54.60
N LEU A 248 -2.72 7.85 53.68
CA LEU A 248 -1.92 7.46 52.52
C LEU A 248 -1.82 8.66 51.53
N THR A 249 -0.93 9.60 51.81
CA THR A 249 -0.63 10.71 50.89
C THR A 249 0.40 10.22 49.89
N MET A 250 0.09 10.32 48.59
CA MET A 250 1.07 9.98 47.55
C MET A 250 2.32 10.85 47.70
N THR A 251 3.50 10.23 47.72
CA THR A 251 4.76 10.97 47.73
C THR A 251 4.87 11.87 46.50
N ALA A 252 5.68 12.93 46.60
CA ALA A 252 5.92 13.86 45.50
C ALA A 252 6.46 13.12 44.25
N SER A 253 7.29 12.10 44.44
CA SER A 253 7.84 11.27 43.37
C SER A 253 6.77 10.45 42.65
N SER A 254 5.86 9.80 43.39
CA SER A 254 4.74 9.05 42.80
C SER A 254 3.77 9.98 42.06
N THR A 255 3.55 11.18 42.58
CA THR A 255 2.74 12.22 41.93
C THR A 255 3.38 12.71 40.63
N LEU A 256 4.70 12.93 40.63
CA LEU A 256 5.45 13.34 39.44
C LEU A 256 5.39 12.27 38.35
N LEU A 257 5.60 10.99 38.72
CA LEU A 257 5.56 9.88 37.76
C LEU A 257 4.17 9.73 37.14
N LEU A 258 3.10 9.85 37.93
CA LEU A 258 1.73 9.79 37.44
C LEU A 258 1.40 10.97 36.51
N ARG A 259 1.88 12.18 36.81
CA ARG A 259 1.74 13.35 35.93
C ARG A 259 2.49 13.16 34.61
N THR A 260 3.71 12.63 34.65
CA THR A 260 4.50 12.37 33.44
C THR A 260 3.82 11.32 32.57
N GLN A 261 3.36 10.21 33.17
CA GLN A 261 2.63 9.16 32.46
C GLN A 261 1.34 9.69 31.82
N PHE A 262 0.56 10.49 32.57
CA PHE A 262 -0.66 11.11 32.04
C PHE A 262 -0.34 12.08 30.89
N THR A 263 0.71 12.90 31.03
CA THR A 263 1.12 13.86 30.00
C THR A 263 1.52 13.15 28.70
N ILE A 264 2.35 12.11 28.80
CA ILE A 264 2.75 11.31 27.63
C ILE A 264 1.53 10.67 26.96
N SER A 265 0.64 10.07 27.75
CA SER A 265 -0.55 9.40 27.22
C SER A 265 -1.51 10.40 26.56
N PHE A 266 -1.70 11.57 27.16
CA PHE A 266 -2.49 12.66 26.61
C PHE A 266 -1.92 13.18 25.28
N LEU A 267 -0.60 13.36 25.20
CA LEU A 267 0.07 13.77 23.96
C LEU A 267 -0.13 12.73 22.84
N ILE A 268 -0.02 11.44 23.15
CA ILE A 268 -0.27 10.35 22.17
C ILE A 268 -1.73 10.38 21.68
N ILE A 269 -2.70 10.60 22.57
CA ILE A 269 -4.12 10.71 22.20
C ILE A 269 -4.34 11.92 21.29
N CYS A 270 -3.80 13.09 21.65
CA CYS A 270 -3.89 14.30 20.83
C CYS A 270 -3.27 14.10 19.44
N TYR A 271 -2.13 13.41 19.37
CA TYR A 271 -1.52 13.04 18.09
C TYR A 271 -2.42 12.10 17.27
N GLY A 272 -3.00 11.06 17.89
CA GLY A 272 -3.96 10.18 17.22
C GLY A 272 -5.21 10.91 16.71
N LEU A 273 -5.73 11.88 17.47
CA LEU A 273 -6.85 12.73 17.05
C LEU A 273 -6.47 13.63 15.86
N LEU A 274 -5.27 14.19 15.87
CA LEU A 274 -4.76 15.00 14.77
C LEU A 274 -4.64 14.20 13.47
N VAL A 275 -4.07 12.99 13.54
CA VAL A 275 -4.00 12.06 12.39
C VAL A 275 -5.40 11.70 11.90
N LYS A 276 -6.34 11.41 12.81
CA LYS A 276 -7.74 11.12 12.46
C LYS A 276 -8.43 12.28 11.76
N LEU A 277 -8.18 13.51 12.21
CA LEU A 277 -8.70 14.72 11.57
C LEU A 277 -8.16 14.82 10.15
N CYS A 278 -6.85 14.64 9.96
CA CYS A 278 -6.24 14.68 8.64
C CYS A 278 -6.75 13.58 7.70
N GLU A 279 -6.96 12.36 8.21
CA GLU A 279 -7.61 11.25 7.48
C GLU A 279 -9.02 11.65 7.01
N HIS A 280 -9.84 12.22 7.91
CA HIS A 280 -11.20 12.65 7.59
C HIS A 280 -11.25 13.81 6.59
N THR A 281 -10.29 14.73 6.65
CA THR A 281 -10.20 15.87 5.71
C THR A 281 -9.45 15.54 4.43
N HIS A 282 -9.05 14.28 4.20
CA HIS A 282 -8.24 13.85 3.06
C HIS A 282 -6.93 14.65 2.87
N ILE A 283 -6.37 15.17 3.97
CA ILE A 283 -5.07 15.84 3.95
C ILE A 283 -4.00 14.75 3.99
N ASN A 284 -2.99 14.86 3.12
CA ASN A 284 -1.88 13.92 3.06
C ASN A 284 -0.96 14.06 4.29
N TYR A 285 -1.39 13.48 5.41
CA TYR A 285 -0.70 13.54 6.71
C TYR A 285 0.65 12.82 6.70
N ILE A 286 0.85 11.89 5.76
CA ILE A 286 2.13 11.21 5.55
C ILE A 286 3.22 12.22 5.18
N TYR A 287 2.88 13.14 4.27
CA TYR A 287 3.78 14.20 3.85
C TYR A 287 3.98 15.24 4.97
N LEU A 288 2.90 15.58 5.69
CA LEU A 288 2.95 16.57 6.76
C LEU A 288 3.80 16.13 7.96
N PHE A 289 3.75 14.84 8.30
CA PHE A 289 4.44 14.27 9.46
C PHE A 289 5.68 13.44 9.10
N GLU A 290 6.10 13.46 7.82
CA GLU A 290 7.26 12.72 7.30
C GLU A 290 7.29 11.24 7.75
N ILE A 291 6.12 10.59 7.82
CA ILE A 291 6.02 9.22 8.32
C ILE A 291 6.63 8.27 7.26
N PRO A 292 7.61 7.42 7.63
CA PRO A 292 8.21 6.48 6.70
C PRO A 292 7.14 5.55 6.13
N GLN A 293 7.19 5.34 4.81
CA GLN A 293 6.09 4.67 4.09
C GLN A 293 5.85 3.21 4.49
N THR A 294 6.80 2.62 5.21
CA THR A 294 6.74 1.28 5.77
C THR A 294 5.84 1.17 7.01
N ASP A 295 5.54 2.29 7.68
CA ASP A 295 4.80 2.33 8.96
C ASP A 295 3.31 2.75 8.78
N HIS A 296 2.83 2.87 7.54
CA HIS A 296 1.45 3.24 7.17
C HIS A 296 0.34 2.32 7.72
N VAL A 297 0.69 1.20 8.33
CA VAL A 297 -0.27 0.18 8.74
C VAL A 297 -1.01 0.55 10.04
N THR A 298 -0.45 1.46 10.84
CA THR A 298 -1.05 1.89 12.10
C THR A 298 -1.97 3.09 11.87
N GLY A 299 -3.19 2.82 11.42
CA GLY A 299 -4.20 3.87 11.18
C GLY A 299 -4.53 4.67 12.46
N SER A 300 -5.17 5.84 12.32
CA SER A 300 -5.50 6.74 13.45
C SER A 300 -6.19 6.05 14.64
N ALA A 301 -7.03 5.05 14.36
CA ALA A 301 -7.70 4.24 15.36
C ALA A 301 -6.73 3.43 16.24
N GLU A 302 -5.64 2.90 15.68
CA GLU A 302 -4.64 2.13 16.44
C GLU A 302 -3.80 3.04 17.34
N ILE A 303 -3.43 4.24 16.88
CA ILE A 303 -2.72 5.25 17.68
C ILE A 303 -3.58 5.69 18.88
N LEU A 304 -4.87 5.92 18.65
CA LEU A 304 -5.83 6.26 19.70
C LEU A 304 -6.00 5.13 20.71
N VAL A 305 -6.05 3.88 20.25
CA VAL A 305 -6.09 2.71 21.13
C VAL A 305 -4.81 2.63 21.96
N ILE A 306 -3.63 2.83 21.37
CA ILE A 306 -2.35 2.84 22.11
C ILE A 306 -2.37 3.92 23.21
N GLY A 307 -2.79 5.15 22.88
CA GLY A 307 -2.89 6.25 23.84
C GLY A 307 -3.88 6.00 24.97
N LEU A 308 -5.10 5.54 24.65
CA LEU A 308 -6.12 5.19 25.65
C LEU A 308 -5.70 4.02 26.54
N THR A 309 -4.98 3.05 25.97
CA THR A 309 -4.50 1.92 26.76
C THR A 309 -3.31 2.31 27.66
N TYR A 310 -2.49 3.28 27.26
CA TYR A 310 -1.43 3.89 28.11
C TYR A 310 -2.00 4.66 29.32
N CYS A 311 -3.19 5.24 29.17
CA CYS A 311 -3.97 5.85 30.27
C CYS A 311 -4.59 4.82 31.24
N GLY A 312 -4.45 3.51 30.99
CA GLY A 312 -5.10 2.46 31.79
C GLY A 312 -6.61 2.32 31.52
N VAL A 313 -7.15 3.02 30.52
CA VAL A 313 -8.56 2.93 30.14
C VAL A 313 -8.69 1.90 29.02
N ARG A 314 -8.82 0.62 29.38
CA ARG A 314 -9.23 -0.41 28.42
C ARG A 314 -10.74 -0.32 28.21
N ALA A 315 -11.19 0.69 27.48
CA ALA A 315 -12.58 0.73 27.06
C ALA A 315 -12.72 -0.12 25.79
N ASN A 316 -13.69 -1.03 25.77
CA ASN A 316 -14.17 -1.68 24.54
C ASN A 316 -14.91 -0.64 23.68
N PHE A 317 -14.20 0.41 23.25
CA PHE A 317 -14.74 1.45 22.38
C PHE A 317 -14.60 1.00 20.94
N ASP A 318 -15.70 0.49 20.40
CA ASP A 318 -15.84 0.21 18.98
C ASP A 318 -16.08 1.54 18.26
N PHE A 319 -15.00 2.26 17.93
CA PHE A 319 -15.06 3.60 17.32
C PHE A 319 -15.86 3.64 16.01
N ASN A 320 -15.98 2.49 15.33
CA ASN A 320 -16.78 2.35 14.11
C ASN A 320 -18.29 2.41 14.37
N LYS A 321 -18.77 2.15 15.59
CA LYS A 321 -20.19 2.20 15.94
C LYS A 321 -20.67 3.56 16.43
N CYS A 322 -19.81 4.39 17.00
CA CYS A 322 -20.25 5.65 17.62
C CYS A 322 -20.47 6.81 16.63
N LEU A 323 -19.98 6.73 15.39
CA LEU A 323 -20.14 7.83 14.41
C LEU A 323 -21.08 7.49 13.25
N CYS A 324 -21.43 6.22 13.03
CA CYS A 324 -22.45 5.84 12.03
C CYS A 324 -23.90 6.12 12.48
N ASN A 325 -24.13 6.50 13.74
CA ASN A 325 -25.49 6.78 14.23
C ASN A 325 -25.96 8.24 14.06
N ASN A 326 -25.16 9.11 13.42
CA ASN A 326 -25.54 10.51 13.13
C ASN A 326 -25.34 10.91 11.66
N CYS A 327 -25.59 9.98 10.74
CA CYS A 327 -25.88 10.32 9.33
C CYS A 327 -27.24 9.74 8.96
N ALA A 328 -28.29 10.44 9.38
CA ALA A 328 -29.59 10.47 8.70
C ALA A 328 -29.75 11.88 8.11
#